data_AF-A0A4Y1ZJY8-F1
#
_entry.id   AF-A0A4Y1ZJY8-F1
#
_cell.length_a   1.000
_cell.length_b   1.000
_cell.length_c   1.000
_cell.angle_alpha   90.00
_cell.angle_beta   90.00
_cell.angle_gamma   90.00
#
_symmetry.space_group_name_H-M   'P 1'
#
loop_
_entity.id
_entity.type
_entity.pdbx_description
1 polymer ?
#
loop_
_entity_poly.entity_id
_entity_poly.type
_entity_poly.pdbx_seq_one_letter_code
_entity_poly.pdbx_strand_id
1 'polypeptide(L)'
;MIEWYDWYVYAAFAVYFSTDFFPSGDTTTQLLNTAAVFAIGFLMRPIGSLIMGRYADRHGRRAALTLSILIMASGSLIIAATPNYQTIGIAAPIILILARLFQGLSLGGEYGTSATYLSEMANKGRRGFYSSFQYVTLVGGQLVALGVQIILQLWLNDAQLRAWGWRIPFIIGALGALIVLWLRLSMDESDQFKNMAKSKTKKDAGTLKALLKYPRAVLTVVGLTLGGTVAFYTYTTYLQKFMINSVGLDKEVVSIINFIALLIFLIMQPLAGLLSDHIGRKPLLFFFGISGTVLTVPLFMLMHSSHSVAAAFLLMMLGLIIVTGYTSINAIVKAELFPTEIRALGVGLPYGLTVAIFGGTAEFVALWFKSLGIETLFFFYVAGCIFISLIVYWRMQESSKTSYIEAEMEN
;
A
#
# COMPACT_ATOMS: atom_id res chain seq x y z
N MET A 1 -1.92 -4.68 8.58
CA MET A 1 -2.91 -5.62 7.96
C MET A 1 -4.33 -5.11 8.09
N ILE A 2 -4.83 -4.86 9.29
CA ILE A 2 -6.22 -4.41 9.52
C ILE A 2 -6.53 -3.08 8.81
N GLU A 3 -5.60 -2.13 8.85
CA GLU A 3 -5.76 -0.86 8.13
C GLU A 3 -5.85 -1.06 6.61
N TRP A 4 -5.10 -2.01 6.06
CA TRP A 4 -5.19 -2.38 4.64
C TRP A 4 -6.50 -3.10 4.33
N TYR A 5 -6.95 -4.00 5.21
CA TYR A 5 -8.27 -4.63 5.09
C TYR A 5 -9.38 -3.59 5.00
N ASP A 6 -9.43 -2.60 5.90
CA ASP A 6 -10.45 -1.53 5.89
C ASP A 6 -10.39 -0.66 4.62
N TRP A 7 -9.19 -0.46 4.09
CA TRP A 7 -8.99 0.22 2.82
C TRP A 7 -9.61 -0.56 1.65
N TYR A 8 -9.31 -1.86 1.56
CA TYR A 8 -9.79 -2.72 0.49
C TYR A 8 -11.27 -3.05 0.60
N VAL A 9 -11.81 -3.18 1.82
CA VAL A 9 -13.25 -3.36 2.07
C VAL A 9 -14.07 -2.26 1.41
N TYR A 10 -13.65 -1.00 1.50
CA TYR A 10 -14.37 0.09 0.85
C TYR A 10 -14.41 -0.05 -0.65
N ALA A 11 -13.26 -0.33 -1.28
CA ALA A 11 -13.18 -0.50 -2.72
C ALA A 11 -14.03 -1.71 -3.18
N ALA A 12 -13.98 -2.81 -2.43
CA ALA A 12 -14.75 -4.03 -2.68
C ALA A 12 -16.27 -3.83 -2.54
N PHE A 13 -16.71 -3.12 -1.49
CA PHE A 13 -18.14 -2.97 -1.16
C PHE A 13 -18.79 -1.69 -1.69
N ALA A 14 -18.02 -0.79 -2.33
CA ALA A 14 -18.51 0.44 -2.94
C ALA A 14 -19.76 0.26 -3.81
N VAL A 15 -19.84 -0.85 -4.54
CA VAL A 15 -20.95 -1.19 -5.45
C VAL A 15 -22.27 -1.47 -4.71
N TYR A 16 -22.19 -1.87 -3.44
CA TYR A 16 -23.35 -2.20 -2.63
C TYR A 16 -23.91 -0.98 -1.87
N PHE A 17 -23.06 -0.04 -1.45
CA PHE A 17 -23.49 1.12 -0.65
C PHE A 17 -23.51 2.46 -1.40
N SER A 18 -23.09 2.54 -2.67
CA SER A 18 -23.06 3.82 -3.40
C SER A 18 -24.43 4.51 -3.45
N THR A 19 -25.50 3.73 -3.59
CA THR A 19 -26.91 4.22 -3.55
C THR A 19 -27.33 4.72 -2.19
N ASP A 20 -26.68 4.26 -1.12
CA ASP A 20 -27.04 4.62 0.25
C ASP A 20 -26.45 5.97 0.66
N PHE A 21 -25.37 6.43 0.02
CA PHE A 21 -24.69 7.67 0.39
C PHE A 21 -24.86 8.80 -0.61
N PHE A 22 -25.26 8.53 -1.85
CA PHE A 22 -25.40 9.54 -2.89
C PHE A 22 -26.87 9.68 -3.32
N PRO A 23 -27.31 10.87 -3.76
CA PRO A 23 -28.68 11.10 -4.21
C PRO A 23 -29.07 10.14 -5.33
N SER A 24 -30.35 9.79 -5.40
CA SER A 24 -30.93 9.02 -6.49
C SER A 24 -30.64 9.69 -7.85
N GLY A 25 -30.03 8.92 -8.76
CA GLY A 25 -29.59 9.36 -10.08
C GLY A 25 -29.07 8.17 -10.88
N ASP A 26 -28.27 8.41 -11.92
CA ASP A 26 -27.57 7.33 -12.63
C ASP A 26 -26.58 6.61 -11.68
N THR A 27 -26.70 5.29 -11.59
CA THR A 27 -25.81 4.41 -10.81
C THR A 27 -24.34 4.65 -11.18
N THR A 28 -24.06 4.99 -12.43
CA THR A 28 -22.71 5.34 -12.89
C THR A 28 -22.17 6.56 -12.16
N THR A 29 -22.97 7.62 -12.01
CA THR A 29 -22.59 8.84 -11.29
C THR A 29 -22.32 8.58 -9.81
N GLN A 30 -23.11 7.71 -9.18
CA GLN A 30 -22.91 7.35 -7.77
C GLN A 30 -21.62 6.55 -7.57
N LEU A 31 -21.31 5.62 -8.48
CA LEU A 31 -20.05 4.87 -8.45
C LEU A 31 -18.84 5.78 -8.69
N LEU A 32 -18.94 6.72 -9.63
CA LEU A 32 -17.90 7.74 -9.87
C LEU A 32 -17.66 8.60 -8.64
N ASN A 33 -18.71 8.99 -7.92
CA ASN A 33 -18.57 9.73 -6.68
C ASN A 33 -17.86 8.89 -5.60
N THR A 34 -18.21 7.62 -5.43
CA THR A 34 -17.50 6.71 -4.49
C THR A 34 -16.02 6.55 -4.86
N ALA A 35 -15.71 6.46 -6.15
CA ALA A 35 -14.32 6.41 -6.63
C ALA A 35 -13.57 7.73 -6.40
N ALA A 36 -14.23 8.89 -6.55
CA ALA A 36 -13.66 10.19 -6.21
C ALA A 36 -13.36 10.29 -4.71
N VAL A 37 -14.26 9.79 -3.86
CA VAL A 37 -14.03 9.70 -2.41
C VAL A 37 -12.85 8.78 -2.08
N PHE A 38 -12.69 7.66 -2.78
CA PHE A 38 -11.52 6.79 -2.66
C PHE A 38 -10.21 7.52 -3.01
N ALA A 39 -10.21 8.28 -4.11
CA ALA A 39 -9.06 9.07 -4.55
C ALA A 39 -8.68 10.17 -3.55
N ILE A 40 -9.67 10.83 -2.93
CA ILE A 40 -9.43 11.81 -1.86
C ILE A 40 -8.68 11.17 -0.68
N GLY A 41 -8.94 9.90 -0.36
CA GLY A 41 -8.18 9.17 0.65
C GLY A 41 -6.69 9.03 0.30
N PHE A 42 -6.33 8.90 -0.99
CA PHE A 42 -4.93 8.91 -1.42
C PHE A 42 -4.27 10.27 -1.21
N LEU A 43 -4.99 11.37 -1.43
CA LEU A 43 -4.49 12.74 -1.20
C LEU A 43 -4.15 13.01 0.26
N MET A 44 -4.76 12.27 1.20
CA MET A 44 -4.44 12.38 2.62
C MET A 44 -3.18 11.62 3.03
N ARG A 45 -2.64 10.73 2.18
CA ARG A 45 -1.45 9.94 2.52
C ARG A 45 -0.21 10.80 2.83
N PRO A 46 0.14 11.84 2.06
CA PRO A 46 1.29 12.69 2.37
C PRO A 46 1.08 13.47 3.68
N ILE A 47 -0.15 13.94 3.92
CA ILE A 47 -0.53 14.68 5.14
C ILE A 47 -0.45 13.74 6.36
N GLY A 48 -0.99 12.53 6.24
CA GLY A 48 -0.87 11.48 7.26
C GLY A 48 0.57 11.09 7.54
N SER A 49 1.38 10.93 6.49
CA SER A 49 2.81 10.66 6.61
C SER A 49 3.55 11.76 7.37
N LEU A 50 3.22 13.02 7.10
CA LEU A 50 3.80 14.18 7.80
C LEU A 50 3.43 14.20 9.28
N ILE A 51 2.15 14.08 9.59
CA ILE A 51 1.63 14.18 10.96
C ILE A 51 2.10 12.98 11.80
N MET A 52 1.87 11.76 11.31
CA MET A 52 2.20 10.54 12.04
C MET A 52 3.69 10.25 12.04
N GLY A 53 4.41 10.55 10.96
CA GLY A 53 5.88 10.41 10.93
C GLY A 53 6.54 11.34 11.95
N ARG A 54 6.11 12.61 12.01
CA ARG A 54 6.56 13.54 13.06
C ARG A 54 6.18 13.06 14.46
N TYR A 55 4.98 12.52 14.63
CA TYR A 55 4.54 12.01 15.92
C TYR A 55 5.36 10.78 16.34
N ALA A 56 5.68 9.87 15.41
CA ALA A 56 6.52 8.70 15.62
C ALA A 56 7.95 9.08 16.02
N ASP A 57 8.53 10.06 15.33
CA ASP A 57 9.89 10.53 15.59
C ASP A 57 10.00 11.24 16.95
N ARG A 58 8.89 11.79 17.51
CA ARG A 58 8.89 12.53 18.78
C ARG A 58 8.39 11.74 19.99
N HIS A 59 7.36 10.92 19.80
CA HIS A 59 6.64 10.24 20.88
C HIS A 59 6.78 8.72 20.83
N GLY A 60 7.45 8.17 19.81
CA GLY A 60 7.71 6.75 19.68
C GLY A 60 6.88 6.11 18.57
N ARG A 61 7.41 5.02 18.02
CA ARG A 61 6.82 4.26 16.92
C ARG A 61 5.54 3.58 17.39
N ARG A 62 5.52 3.02 18.61
CA ARG A 62 4.31 2.38 19.18
C ARG A 62 3.18 3.38 19.34
N ALA A 63 3.47 4.60 19.83
CA ALA A 63 2.47 5.64 20.01
C ALA A 63 1.85 6.04 18.66
N ALA A 64 2.68 6.28 17.64
CA ALA A 64 2.19 6.64 16.31
C ALA A 64 1.40 5.54 15.62
N LEU A 65 1.87 4.29 15.72
CA LEU A 65 1.11 3.14 15.25
C LEU A 65 -0.26 3.12 15.94
N THR A 66 -0.31 3.23 17.27
CA THR A 66 -1.56 3.20 18.06
C THR A 66 -2.52 4.32 17.69
N LEU A 67 -2.01 5.52 17.44
CA LEU A 67 -2.84 6.63 16.96
C LEU A 67 -3.39 6.35 15.55
N SER A 68 -2.56 5.83 14.64
CA SER A 68 -2.97 5.46 13.29
C SER A 68 -4.14 4.48 13.29
N ILE A 69 -4.09 3.43 14.13
CA ILE A 69 -5.14 2.41 14.13
C ILE A 69 -6.44 2.91 14.76
N LEU A 70 -6.36 3.80 15.76
CA LEU A 70 -7.54 4.45 16.33
C LEU A 70 -8.26 5.31 15.30
N ILE A 71 -7.50 6.04 14.47
CA ILE A 71 -8.05 6.88 13.40
C ILE A 71 -8.67 6.02 12.29
N MET A 72 -8.06 4.87 11.95
CA MET A 72 -8.66 3.92 11.01
C MET A 72 -9.98 3.36 11.55
N ALA A 73 -9.95 2.86 12.79
CA ALA A 73 -11.10 2.24 13.43
C ALA A 73 -12.28 3.20 13.57
N SER A 74 -12.00 4.46 13.94
CA SER A 74 -13.04 5.48 14.03
C SER A 74 -13.64 5.77 12.65
N GLY A 75 -12.82 5.89 11.60
CA GLY A 75 -13.30 6.02 10.23
C GLY A 75 -14.21 4.86 9.79
N SER A 76 -13.80 3.62 10.08
CA SER A 76 -14.59 2.42 9.75
C SER A 76 -15.91 2.36 10.52
N LEU A 77 -15.90 2.69 11.81
CA LEU A 77 -17.12 2.77 12.62
C LEU A 77 -18.05 3.88 12.18
N ILE A 78 -17.51 5.06 11.83
CA ILE A 78 -18.31 6.17 11.28
C ILE A 78 -19.03 5.68 10.02
N ILE A 79 -18.32 5.03 9.09
CA ILE A 79 -18.94 4.50 7.86
C ILE A 79 -20.01 3.47 8.18
N ALA A 80 -19.73 2.52 9.07
CA ALA A 80 -20.67 1.47 9.45
C ALA A 80 -21.92 2.02 10.16
N ALA A 81 -21.80 3.11 10.91
CA ALA A 81 -22.88 3.71 11.68
C ALA A 81 -23.66 4.77 10.89
N THR A 82 -23.10 5.33 9.82
CA THR A 82 -23.72 6.45 9.09
C THR A 82 -25.08 6.04 8.51
N PRO A 83 -26.17 6.80 8.78
CA PRO A 83 -27.46 6.60 8.14
C PRO A 83 -27.42 6.86 6.63
N ASN A 84 -28.38 6.33 5.88
CA ASN A 84 -28.46 6.53 4.44
C ASN A 84 -28.85 7.98 4.08
N TYR A 85 -28.61 8.35 2.82
CA TYR A 85 -28.94 9.63 2.20
C TYR A 85 -30.43 9.97 2.34
N GLN A 86 -31.31 8.96 2.31
CA GLN A 86 -32.75 9.15 2.50
C GLN A 86 -33.08 9.70 3.90
N THR A 87 -32.27 9.36 4.91
CA THR A 87 -32.49 9.79 6.31
C THR A 87 -31.85 11.15 6.60
N ILE A 88 -30.61 11.37 6.14
CA ILE A 88 -29.81 12.56 6.54
C ILE A 88 -29.39 13.46 5.36
N GLY A 89 -29.85 13.16 4.15
CA GLY A 89 -29.56 13.94 2.95
C GLY A 89 -28.06 14.07 2.66
N ILE A 90 -27.64 15.27 2.26
CA ILE A 90 -26.25 15.58 1.88
C ILE A 90 -25.24 15.40 3.01
N ALA A 91 -25.68 15.25 4.26
CA ALA A 91 -24.79 14.91 5.36
C ALA A 91 -24.17 13.51 5.20
N ALA A 92 -24.87 12.53 4.60
CA ALA A 92 -24.34 11.18 4.39
C ALA A 92 -23.03 11.18 3.58
N PRO A 93 -22.98 11.78 2.36
CA PRO A 93 -21.75 11.79 1.57
C PRO A 93 -20.65 12.66 2.21
N ILE A 94 -21.01 13.73 2.94
CA ILE A 94 -20.04 14.53 3.69
C ILE A 94 -19.38 13.69 4.80
N ILE A 95 -20.18 12.97 5.59
CA ILE A 95 -19.66 12.08 6.65
C ILE A 95 -18.78 10.99 6.05
N LEU A 96 -19.20 10.41 4.90
CA LEU A 96 -18.39 9.42 4.18
C LEU A 96 -17.03 9.99 3.74
N ILE A 97 -17.01 11.20 3.20
CA ILE A 97 -15.78 11.90 2.81
C ILE A 97 -14.89 12.12 4.04
N LEU A 98 -15.45 12.64 5.14
CA LEU A 98 -14.69 12.89 6.37
C LEU A 98 -14.10 11.60 6.94
N ALA A 99 -14.87 10.51 6.98
CA ALA A 99 -14.38 9.20 7.41
C ALA A 99 -13.23 8.71 6.52
N ARG A 100 -13.33 8.91 5.20
CA ARG A 100 -12.29 8.52 4.23
C ARG A 100 -11.03 9.37 4.34
N LEU A 101 -11.17 10.66 4.66
CA LEU A 101 -10.03 11.52 4.96
C LEU A 101 -9.26 11.01 6.19
N PHE A 102 -9.98 10.59 7.25
CA PHE A 102 -9.35 9.98 8.43
C PHE A 102 -8.62 8.68 8.09
N GLN A 103 -9.25 7.78 7.34
CA GLN A 103 -8.62 6.51 6.96
C GLN A 103 -7.40 6.71 6.04
N GLY A 104 -7.45 7.68 5.13
CA GLY A 104 -6.31 8.08 4.31
C GLY A 104 -5.14 8.66 5.12
N LEU A 105 -5.46 9.45 6.16
CA LEU A 105 -4.47 10.00 7.10
C LEU A 105 -3.79 8.89 7.91
N SER A 106 -4.56 7.92 8.41
CA SER A 106 -4.05 6.74 9.09
C SER A 106 -3.06 5.96 8.20
N LEU A 107 -3.46 5.57 6.99
CA LEU A 107 -2.60 4.81 6.07
C LEU A 107 -1.34 5.56 5.64
N GLY A 108 -1.42 6.89 5.52
CA GLY A 108 -0.24 7.72 5.26
C GLY A 108 0.81 7.56 6.35
N GLY A 109 0.38 7.49 7.61
CA GLY A 109 1.25 7.37 8.75
C GLY A 109 1.79 5.97 9.03
N GLU A 110 0.99 4.94 8.73
CA GLU A 110 1.36 3.57 9.06
C GLU A 110 2.64 3.15 8.35
N TYR A 111 2.71 3.28 7.03
CA TYR A 111 3.80 2.70 6.25
C TYR A 111 5.20 3.13 6.71
N GLY A 112 5.41 4.44 6.92
CA GLY A 112 6.70 4.96 7.37
C GLY A 112 7.05 4.50 8.78
N THR A 113 6.06 4.44 9.65
CA THR A 113 6.24 4.05 11.05
C THR A 113 6.45 2.54 11.20
N SER A 114 5.71 1.72 10.47
CA SER A 114 5.82 0.26 10.48
C SER A 114 7.12 -0.21 9.82
N ALA A 115 7.50 0.37 8.67
CA ALA A 115 8.78 0.08 8.03
C ALA A 115 9.96 0.40 8.95
N THR A 116 9.87 1.52 9.67
CA THR A 116 10.87 1.92 10.67
C THR A 116 10.86 0.96 11.86
N TYR A 117 9.70 0.63 12.42
CA TYR A 117 9.62 -0.28 13.56
C TYR A 117 10.14 -1.69 13.24
N LEU A 118 9.74 -2.26 12.09
CA LEU A 118 10.19 -3.58 11.66
C LEU A 118 11.69 -3.63 11.38
N SER A 119 12.28 -2.54 10.86
CA SER A 119 13.72 -2.46 10.62
C SER A 119 14.53 -2.26 11.90
N GLU A 120 14.03 -1.49 12.86
CA GLU A 120 14.67 -1.26 14.16
C GLU A 120 14.58 -2.47 15.10
N MET A 121 13.51 -3.27 15.02
CA MET A 121 13.32 -4.48 15.84
C MET A 121 13.94 -5.74 15.23
N ALA A 122 14.36 -5.68 13.98
CA ALA A 122 14.92 -6.85 13.31
C ALA A 122 16.37 -7.14 13.75
N ASN A 123 16.61 -8.40 14.12
CA ASN A 123 17.94 -8.91 14.43
C ASN A 123 18.91 -8.69 13.26
N LYS A 124 20.20 -8.47 13.58
CA LYS A 124 21.28 -8.36 12.58
C LYS A 124 21.22 -9.54 11.61
N GLY A 125 21.28 -9.26 10.31
CA GLY A 125 21.25 -10.28 9.25
C GLY A 125 19.88 -10.89 8.93
N ARG A 126 18.77 -10.42 9.52
CA ARG A 126 17.39 -10.88 9.17
C ARG A 126 16.44 -9.75 8.80
N ARG A 127 16.96 -8.56 8.53
CA ARG A 127 16.17 -7.33 8.33
C ARG A 127 15.30 -7.38 7.08
N GLY A 128 15.81 -7.99 6.01
CA GLY A 128 15.07 -8.24 4.78
C GLY A 128 13.83 -9.07 5.07
N PHE A 129 14.00 -10.20 5.75
CA PHE A 129 12.88 -11.06 6.17
C PHE A 129 11.81 -10.31 6.96
N TYR A 130 12.17 -9.61 8.05
CA TYR A 130 11.18 -8.89 8.86
C TYR A 130 10.51 -7.74 8.08
N SER A 131 11.27 -7.00 7.26
CA SER A 131 10.73 -5.88 6.48
C SER A 131 9.74 -6.32 5.40
N SER A 132 9.93 -7.52 4.84
CA SER A 132 9.06 -8.08 3.80
C SER A 132 7.62 -8.31 4.28
N PHE A 133 7.42 -8.49 5.60
CA PHE A 133 6.09 -8.65 6.19
C PHE A 133 5.24 -7.40 5.97
N GLN A 134 5.81 -6.22 5.72
CA GLN A 134 5.04 -5.04 5.37
C GLN A 134 4.12 -5.31 4.17
N TYR A 135 4.64 -5.92 3.10
CA TYR A 135 3.84 -6.24 1.91
C TYR A 135 2.96 -7.48 2.12
N VAL A 136 3.36 -8.43 2.97
CA VAL A 136 2.46 -9.51 3.42
C VAL A 136 1.20 -8.92 4.05
N THR A 137 1.33 -7.89 4.90
CA THR A 137 0.16 -7.29 5.53
C THR A 137 -0.74 -6.53 4.57
N LEU A 138 -0.18 -5.98 3.49
CA LEU A 138 -0.91 -5.24 2.46
C LEU A 138 -1.71 -6.21 1.57
N VAL A 139 -1.04 -7.23 1.01
CA VAL A 139 -1.69 -8.26 0.18
C VAL A 139 -2.64 -9.11 1.03
N GLY A 140 -2.26 -9.45 2.25
CA GLY A 140 -3.10 -10.19 3.20
C GLY A 140 -4.37 -9.41 3.54
N GLY A 141 -4.28 -8.09 3.76
CA GLY A 141 -5.46 -7.24 3.95
C GLY A 141 -6.41 -7.28 2.75
N GLN A 142 -5.88 -7.27 1.53
CA GLN A 142 -6.66 -7.40 0.30
C GLN A 142 -7.36 -8.77 0.20
N LEU A 143 -6.62 -9.85 0.45
CA LEU A 143 -7.16 -11.22 0.41
C LEU A 143 -8.25 -11.45 1.47
N VAL A 144 -8.07 -10.93 2.68
CA VAL A 144 -9.09 -11.03 3.75
C VAL A 144 -10.33 -10.22 3.39
N ALA A 145 -10.18 -9.01 2.82
CA ALA A 145 -11.32 -8.19 2.38
C ALA A 145 -12.13 -8.92 1.28
N LEU A 146 -11.45 -9.50 0.30
CA LEU A 146 -12.08 -10.31 -0.75
C LEU A 146 -12.73 -11.57 -0.18
N GLY A 147 -12.08 -12.26 0.77
CA GLY A 147 -12.64 -13.44 1.43
C GLY A 147 -13.93 -13.12 2.17
N VAL A 148 -13.98 -12.03 2.94
CA VAL A 148 -15.20 -11.55 3.61
C VAL A 148 -16.29 -11.22 2.59
N GLN A 149 -15.94 -10.58 1.47
CA GLN A 149 -16.88 -10.30 0.39
C GLN A 149 -17.51 -11.57 -0.18
N ILE A 150 -16.69 -12.56 -0.53
CA ILE A 150 -17.16 -13.84 -1.07
C ILE A 150 -18.07 -14.55 -0.07
N ILE A 151 -17.67 -14.60 1.21
CA ILE A 151 -18.48 -15.22 2.26
C ILE A 151 -19.83 -14.50 2.37
N LEU A 152 -19.88 -13.16 2.40
CA LEU A 152 -21.17 -12.48 2.49
C LEU A 152 -22.05 -12.71 1.25
N GLN A 153 -21.47 -12.80 0.05
CA GLN A 153 -22.21 -13.11 -1.19
C GLN A 153 -22.79 -14.53 -1.22
N LEU A 154 -22.17 -15.48 -0.54
CA LEU A 154 -22.69 -16.85 -0.45
C LEU A 154 -23.87 -16.97 0.52
N TRP A 155 -23.97 -16.08 1.51
CA TRP A 155 -24.97 -16.16 2.59
C TRP A 155 -26.10 -15.13 2.44
N LEU A 156 -25.86 -14.02 1.76
CA LEU A 156 -26.81 -12.92 1.58
C LEU A 156 -27.13 -12.74 0.10
N ASN A 157 -28.40 -12.46 -0.20
CA ASN A 157 -28.79 -12.05 -1.55
C ASN A 157 -28.41 -10.58 -1.82
N ASP A 158 -28.45 -10.16 -3.10
CA ASP A 158 -28.04 -8.80 -3.50
C ASP A 158 -28.82 -7.70 -2.77
N ALA A 159 -30.13 -7.90 -2.54
CA ALA A 159 -30.97 -6.95 -1.81
C ALA A 159 -30.52 -6.79 -0.34
N GLN A 160 -30.19 -7.89 0.35
CA GLN A 160 -29.69 -7.87 1.73
C GLN A 160 -28.29 -7.24 1.82
N LEU A 161 -27.42 -7.54 0.85
CA LEU A 161 -26.08 -6.94 0.77
C LEU A 161 -26.14 -5.42 0.64
N ARG A 162 -27.04 -4.92 -0.22
CA ARG A 162 -27.27 -3.49 -0.42
C ARG A 162 -27.94 -2.83 0.79
N ALA A 163 -28.89 -3.51 1.42
CA ALA A 163 -29.66 -2.92 2.53
C ALA A 163 -28.83 -2.75 3.82
N TRP A 164 -28.01 -3.74 4.18
CA TRP A 164 -27.26 -3.72 5.44
C TRP A 164 -25.99 -4.57 5.43
N GLY A 165 -25.90 -5.59 4.58
CA GLY A 165 -24.77 -6.53 4.57
C GLY A 165 -23.42 -5.85 4.33
N TRP A 166 -23.37 -4.75 3.58
CA TRP A 166 -22.15 -3.97 3.36
C TRP A 166 -21.57 -3.34 4.63
N ARG A 167 -22.32 -3.21 5.73
CA ARG A 167 -21.83 -2.66 7.00
C ARG A 167 -20.97 -3.66 7.77
N ILE A 168 -21.22 -4.96 7.61
CA ILE A 168 -20.55 -6.05 8.36
C ILE A 168 -19.02 -6.00 8.23
N PRO A 169 -18.43 -5.86 7.03
CA PRO A 169 -16.98 -5.83 6.87
C PRO A 169 -16.31 -4.67 7.61
N PHE A 170 -16.96 -3.50 7.68
CA PHE A 170 -16.45 -2.35 8.43
C PHE A 170 -16.49 -2.58 9.95
N ILE A 171 -17.51 -3.29 10.44
CA ILE A 171 -17.60 -3.70 11.85
C ILE A 171 -16.49 -4.71 12.17
N ILE A 172 -16.25 -5.70 11.30
CA ILE A 172 -15.12 -6.65 11.44
C ILE A 172 -13.79 -5.89 11.52
N GLY A 173 -13.61 -4.90 10.65
CA GLY A 173 -12.46 -4.00 10.66
C GLY A 173 -12.24 -3.29 11.99
N ALA A 174 -13.30 -2.67 12.49
CA ALA A 174 -13.29 -1.97 13.78
C ALA A 174 -13.01 -2.90 14.96
N LEU A 175 -13.62 -4.09 15.01
CA LEU A 175 -13.35 -5.09 16.05
C LEU A 175 -11.90 -5.58 15.97
N GLY A 176 -11.40 -5.83 14.76
CA GLY A 176 -10.00 -6.17 14.54
C GLY A 176 -9.05 -5.08 15.05
N ALA A 177 -9.39 -3.81 14.83
CA ALA A 177 -8.60 -2.69 15.32
C ALA A 177 -8.54 -2.63 16.86
N LEU A 178 -9.63 -2.97 17.56
CA LEU A 178 -9.63 -3.10 19.03
C LEU A 178 -8.72 -4.24 19.50
N ILE A 179 -8.71 -5.38 18.81
CA ILE A 179 -7.81 -6.50 19.11
C ILE A 179 -6.35 -6.06 18.94
N VAL A 180 -6.03 -5.34 17.86
CA VAL A 180 -4.66 -4.85 17.65
C VAL A 180 -4.29 -3.75 18.65
N LEU A 181 -5.23 -2.90 19.06
CA LEU A 181 -5.00 -1.95 20.15
C LEU A 181 -4.61 -2.67 21.44
N TRP A 182 -5.31 -3.76 21.76
CA TRP A 182 -4.98 -4.60 22.92
C TRP A 182 -3.60 -5.26 22.78
N LEU A 183 -3.28 -5.85 21.62
CA LEU A 183 -1.95 -6.41 21.35
C LEU A 183 -0.82 -5.37 21.42
N ARG A 184 -1.12 -4.11 21.08
CA ARG A 184 -0.17 -3.00 21.18
C ARG A 184 0.09 -2.56 22.61
N LEU A 185 -0.72 -2.97 23.58
CA LEU A 185 -0.42 -2.71 24.99
C LEU A 185 0.82 -3.47 25.47
N SER A 186 1.10 -4.63 24.88
CA SER A 186 2.26 -5.48 25.17
C SER A 186 3.49 -5.23 24.29
N MET A 187 3.43 -4.33 23.31
CA MET A 187 4.58 -4.06 22.43
C MET A 187 5.61 -3.18 23.12
N ASP A 188 6.88 -3.54 22.98
CA ASP A 188 7.99 -2.67 23.37
C ASP A 188 8.22 -1.56 22.34
N GLU A 189 8.58 -0.39 22.85
CA GLU A 189 9.12 0.70 22.03
C GLU A 189 10.56 0.34 21.61
N SER A 190 11.01 0.81 20.44
CA SER A 190 12.32 0.40 19.92
C SER A 190 13.46 0.87 20.82
N ASP A 191 14.48 0.03 21.01
CA ASP A 191 15.63 0.37 21.85
C ASP A 191 16.39 1.59 21.32
N GLN A 192 16.42 1.76 19.99
CA GLN A 192 16.96 2.95 19.34
C GLN A 192 16.19 4.22 19.71
N PHE A 193 14.85 4.17 19.79
CA PHE A 193 14.07 5.29 20.29
C PHE A 193 14.26 5.53 21.78
N LYS A 194 14.31 4.47 22.61
CA LYS A 194 14.58 4.57 24.05
C LYS A 194 15.94 5.21 24.33
N ASN A 195 16.96 4.89 23.54
CA ASN A 195 18.31 5.45 23.64
C ASN A 195 18.35 6.90 23.16
N MET A 196 17.66 7.24 22.05
CA MET A 196 17.52 8.61 21.59
C MET A 196 16.76 9.50 22.61
N ALA A 197 15.79 8.95 23.34
CA ALA A 197 15.04 9.71 24.35
C ALA A 197 15.92 10.21 25.51
N LYS A 198 17.10 9.61 25.72
CA LYS A 198 18.13 10.04 26.69
C LYS A 198 19.06 11.12 26.14
N SER A 199 19.07 11.34 24.82
CA SER A 199 19.87 12.36 24.14
C SER A 199 19.15 13.73 24.13
N LYS A 200 19.90 14.82 24.28
CA LYS A 200 19.37 16.21 24.34
C LYS A 200 18.80 16.72 23.00
N THR A 201 18.83 15.93 21.93
CA THR A 201 18.51 16.35 20.54
C THR A 201 17.02 16.28 20.17
N LYS A 202 16.08 16.46 21.13
CA LYS A 202 14.63 16.37 20.84
C LYS A 202 14.04 17.53 20.03
N LYS A 203 14.68 18.71 20.00
CA LYS A 203 14.05 19.92 19.41
C LYS A 203 13.75 19.78 17.91
N ASP A 204 14.64 19.13 17.16
CA ASP A 204 14.56 19.04 15.70
C ASP A 204 14.00 17.69 15.18
N ALA A 205 13.74 16.72 16.06
CA ALA A 205 13.19 15.41 15.68
C ALA A 205 11.83 15.53 14.97
N GLY A 206 11.67 14.78 13.86
CA GLY A 206 10.47 14.81 13.02
C GLY A 206 10.13 16.19 12.43
N THR A 207 11.11 17.10 12.26
CA THR A 207 10.87 18.40 11.62
C THR A 207 11.16 18.36 10.12
N LEU A 208 10.34 19.07 9.35
CA LEU A 208 10.57 19.25 7.91
C LEU A 208 11.94 19.91 7.65
N LYS A 209 12.36 20.83 8.53
CA LYS A 209 13.68 21.47 8.49
C LYS A 209 14.82 20.46 8.63
N ALA A 210 14.69 19.46 9.50
CA ALA A 210 15.68 18.39 9.62
C ALA A 210 15.66 17.48 8.39
N LEU A 211 14.49 17.14 7.86
CA LEU A 211 14.36 16.34 6.64
C LEU A 211 15.00 17.02 5.42
N LEU A 212 14.85 18.34 5.29
CA LEU A 212 15.44 19.14 4.20
C LEU A 212 16.97 19.13 4.19
N LYS A 213 17.63 18.69 5.27
CA LYS A 213 19.09 18.45 5.29
C LYS A 213 19.50 17.20 4.51
N TYR A 214 18.56 16.32 4.16
CA TYR A 214 18.78 15.04 3.48
C TYR A 214 18.09 14.96 2.11
N PRO A 215 18.27 15.94 1.19
CA PRO A 215 17.53 15.98 -0.07
C PRO A 215 17.86 14.79 -0.99
N ARG A 216 19.10 14.29 -0.95
CA ARG A 216 19.51 13.11 -1.72
C ARG A 216 18.79 11.84 -1.27
N ALA A 217 18.63 11.64 0.05
CA ALA A 217 17.89 10.50 0.59
C ALA A 217 16.40 10.60 0.23
N VAL A 218 15.80 11.79 0.37
CA VAL A 218 14.41 12.05 -0.04
C VAL A 218 14.18 11.73 -1.52
N LEU A 219 15.03 12.25 -2.41
CA LEU A 219 14.95 11.96 -3.85
C LEU A 219 15.14 10.46 -4.15
N THR A 220 16.00 9.79 -3.39
CA THR A 220 16.20 8.33 -3.51
C THR A 220 14.93 7.57 -3.14
N VAL A 221 14.24 7.96 -2.05
CA VAL A 221 12.94 7.37 -1.67
C VAL A 221 11.88 7.61 -2.74
N VAL A 222 11.79 8.83 -3.30
CA VAL A 222 10.85 9.14 -4.40
C VAL A 222 11.14 8.25 -5.61
N GLY A 223 12.41 8.20 -6.03
CA GLY A 223 12.81 7.40 -7.18
C GLY A 223 12.62 5.89 -6.97
N LEU A 224 12.93 5.36 -5.78
CA LEU A 224 12.62 3.97 -5.39
C LEU A 224 11.11 3.70 -5.48
N THR A 225 10.31 4.63 -4.95
CA THR A 225 8.86 4.46 -4.84
C THR A 225 8.15 4.57 -6.18
N LEU A 226 8.63 5.40 -7.10
CA LEU A 226 7.99 5.68 -8.38
C LEU A 226 7.72 4.41 -9.19
N GLY A 227 8.76 3.71 -9.63
CA GLY A 227 8.62 2.47 -10.40
C GLY A 227 7.97 1.37 -9.59
N GLY A 228 8.34 1.25 -8.31
CA GLY A 228 7.80 0.21 -7.43
C GLY A 228 6.29 0.33 -7.18
N THR A 229 5.76 1.54 -6.96
CA THR A 229 4.32 1.73 -6.72
C THR A 229 3.51 1.58 -7.99
N VAL A 230 4.00 2.09 -9.12
CA VAL A 230 3.33 1.98 -10.42
C VAL A 230 3.27 0.51 -10.83
N ALA A 231 4.39 -0.21 -10.73
CA ALA A 231 4.42 -1.65 -10.99
C ALA A 231 3.49 -2.41 -10.03
N PHE A 232 3.57 -2.13 -8.73
CA PHE A 232 2.73 -2.82 -7.74
C PHE A 232 1.24 -2.74 -8.08
N TYR A 233 0.68 -1.54 -8.28
CA TYR A 233 -0.74 -1.40 -8.61
C TYR A 233 -1.08 -1.92 -10.01
N THR A 234 -0.15 -1.84 -10.96
CA THR A 234 -0.31 -2.40 -12.30
C THR A 234 -0.49 -3.92 -12.23
N TYR A 235 0.40 -4.63 -11.54
CA TYR A 235 0.41 -6.09 -11.51
C TYR A 235 -0.59 -6.70 -10.51
N THR A 236 -0.96 -5.99 -9.44
CA THR A 236 -1.87 -6.52 -8.40
C THR A 236 -3.34 -6.12 -8.58
N THR A 237 -3.60 -4.96 -9.19
CA THR A 237 -4.98 -4.43 -9.33
C THR A 237 -5.39 -4.34 -10.80
N TYR A 238 -4.65 -3.60 -11.62
CA TYR A 238 -5.05 -3.36 -13.02
C TYR A 238 -4.96 -4.61 -13.88
N LEU A 239 -3.98 -5.49 -13.62
CA LEU A 239 -3.77 -6.72 -14.39
C LEU A 239 -5.01 -7.60 -14.47
N GLN A 240 -5.75 -7.75 -13.37
CA GLN A 240 -7.01 -8.49 -13.36
C GLN A 240 -8.01 -7.86 -14.35
N LYS A 241 -8.14 -6.53 -14.36
CA LYS A 241 -9.03 -5.81 -15.27
C LYS A 241 -8.57 -5.88 -16.72
N PHE A 242 -7.26 -5.88 -16.97
CA PHE A 242 -6.69 -6.06 -18.30
C PHE A 242 -7.06 -7.44 -18.88
N MET A 243 -6.90 -8.51 -18.10
CA MET A 243 -7.26 -9.86 -18.53
C MET A 243 -8.76 -10.00 -18.86
N ILE A 244 -9.63 -9.33 -18.10
CA ILE A 244 -11.08 -9.36 -18.37
C ILE A 244 -11.43 -8.47 -19.56
N ASN A 245 -11.03 -7.20 -19.52
CA ASN A 245 -11.55 -6.20 -20.43
C ASN A 245 -10.79 -6.10 -21.77
N SER A 246 -9.52 -6.51 -21.81
CA SER A 246 -8.66 -6.37 -23.00
C SER A 246 -8.34 -7.72 -23.64
N VAL A 247 -8.09 -8.76 -22.83
CA VAL A 247 -7.88 -10.13 -23.33
C VAL A 247 -9.21 -10.86 -23.57
N GLY A 248 -10.28 -10.46 -22.86
CA GLY A 248 -11.62 -11.05 -23.04
C GLY A 248 -11.79 -12.40 -22.33
N LEU A 249 -10.97 -12.71 -21.33
CA LEU A 249 -11.14 -13.93 -20.54
C LEU A 249 -12.33 -13.80 -19.58
N ASP A 250 -12.92 -14.95 -19.24
CA ASP A 250 -14.04 -15.02 -18.31
C ASP A 250 -13.67 -14.43 -16.93
N LYS A 251 -14.58 -13.61 -16.39
CA LYS A 251 -14.37 -12.87 -15.14
C LYS A 251 -14.20 -13.78 -13.94
N GLU A 252 -14.95 -14.87 -13.86
CA GLU A 252 -14.89 -15.80 -12.73
C GLU A 252 -13.54 -16.51 -12.72
N VAL A 253 -13.13 -17.01 -13.90
CA VAL A 253 -11.83 -17.66 -14.09
C VAL A 253 -10.68 -16.71 -13.75
N VAL A 254 -10.68 -15.49 -14.29
CA VAL A 254 -9.62 -14.50 -14.02
C VAL A 254 -9.54 -14.15 -12.53
N SER A 255 -10.68 -14.05 -11.85
CA SER A 255 -10.72 -13.72 -10.42
C SER A 255 -10.11 -14.83 -9.57
N ILE A 256 -10.39 -16.10 -9.89
CA ILE A 256 -9.82 -17.27 -9.19
C ILE A 256 -8.31 -17.32 -9.39
N ILE A 257 -7.82 -17.24 -10.64
CA ILE A 257 -6.38 -17.30 -10.90
C ILE A 257 -5.64 -16.11 -10.30
N ASN A 258 -6.26 -14.92 -10.27
CA ASN A 258 -5.68 -13.74 -9.61
C ASN A 258 -5.57 -13.93 -8.10
N PHE A 259 -6.61 -14.48 -7.46
CA PHE A 259 -6.61 -14.79 -6.03
C PHE A 259 -5.47 -15.77 -5.68
N ILE A 260 -5.33 -16.85 -6.45
CA ILE A 260 -4.25 -17.83 -6.28
C ILE A 260 -2.88 -17.17 -6.50
N ALA A 261 -2.74 -16.35 -7.55
CA ALA A 261 -1.50 -15.65 -7.84
C ALA A 261 -1.08 -14.70 -6.72
N LEU A 262 -2.02 -13.94 -6.15
CA LEU A 262 -1.79 -13.06 -5.00
C LEU A 262 -1.44 -13.84 -3.73
N LEU A 263 -2.03 -15.03 -3.53
CA LEU A 263 -1.69 -15.92 -2.42
C LEU A 263 -0.23 -16.40 -2.50
N ILE A 264 0.20 -16.82 -3.70
CA ILE A 264 1.60 -17.20 -3.94
C ILE A 264 2.51 -15.99 -3.75
N PHE A 265 2.15 -14.84 -4.32
CA PHE A 265 2.89 -13.58 -4.18
C PHE A 265 3.07 -13.17 -2.71
N LEU A 266 2.06 -13.38 -1.86
CA LEU A 266 2.14 -13.16 -0.41
C LEU A 266 3.21 -14.04 0.24
N ILE A 267 3.24 -15.34 -0.09
CA ILE A 267 4.22 -16.30 0.45
C ILE A 267 5.64 -16.00 -0.09
N MET A 268 5.75 -15.46 -1.31
CA MET A 268 7.04 -15.08 -1.89
C MET A 268 7.72 -13.91 -1.18
N GLN A 269 6.97 -13.00 -0.52
CA GLN A 269 7.59 -11.81 0.09
C GLN A 269 8.62 -12.17 1.18
N PRO A 270 8.31 -13.02 2.19
CA PRO A 270 9.28 -13.42 3.20
C PRO A 270 10.45 -14.22 2.64
N LEU A 271 10.21 -15.08 1.64
CA LEU A 271 11.27 -15.86 1.01
C LEU A 271 12.28 -14.97 0.28
N ALA A 272 11.79 -13.97 -0.47
CA ALA A 272 12.66 -12.99 -1.12
C ALA A 272 13.34 -12.05 -0.12
N GLY A 273 12.66 -11.69 0.98
CA GLY A 273 13.27 -10.95 2.08
C GLY A 273 14.46 -11.69 2.71
N LEU A 274 14.32 -13.01 2.96
CA LEU A 274 15.41 -13.87 3.41
C LEU A 274 16.54 -13.96 2.37
N LEU A 275 16.18 -14.13 1.10
CA LEU A 275 17.18 -14.18 0.03
C LEU A 275 18.02 -12.89 0.03
N SER A 276 17.39 -11.74 0.19
CA SER A 276 18.09 -10.45 0.27
C SER A 276 19.02 -10.32 1.47
N ASP A 277 18.69 -10.97 2.59
CA ASP A 277 19.58 -11.00 3.74
C ASP A 277 20.89 -11.76 3.44
N HIS A 278 20.86 -12.74 2.54
CA HIS A 278 22.03 -13.50 2.09
C HIS A 278 22.80 -12.84 0.94
N ILE A 279 22.12 -12.36 -0.10
CA ILE A 279 22.78 -11.86 -1.33
C ILE A 279 22.93 -10.34 -1.36
N GLY A 280 22.35 -9.61 -0.42
CA GLY A 280 22.29 -8.15 -0.41
C GLY A 280 20.96 -7.61 -0.93
N ARG A 281 20.76 -6.29 -0.80
CA ARG A 281 19.49 -5.62 -1.19
C ARG A 281 19.57 -5.14 -2.62
N LYS A 282 20.75 -4.66 -3.04
CA LYS A 282 20.96 -4.14 -4.40
C LYS A 282 20.68 -5.17 -5.51
N PRO A 283 21.04 -6.47 -5.41
CA PRO A 283 20.75 -7.44 -6.46
C PRO A 283 19.25 -7.64 -6.73
N LEU A 284 18.41 -7.64 -5.69
CA LEU A 284 16.96 -7.76 -5.85
C LEU A 284 16.36 -6.50 -6.51
N LEU A 285 16.84 -5.31 -6.13
CA LEU A 285 16.43 -4.07 -6.79
C LEU A 285 16.85 -4.03 -8.26
N PHE A 286 18.06 -4.51 -8.59
CA PHE A 286 18.49 -4.64 -9.99
C PHE A 286 17.66 -5.66 -10.75
N PHE A 287 17.35 -6.80 -10.14
CA PHE A 287 16.45 -7.78 -10.74
C PHE A 287 15.12 -7.12 -11.10
N PHE A 288 14.46 -6.45 -10.15
CA PHE A 288 13.23 -5.70 -10.42
C PHE A 288 13.40 -4.63 -11.50
N GLY A 289 14.44 -3.79 -11.40
CA GLY A 289 14.66 -2.68 -12.32
C GLY A 289 14.92 -3.16 -13.76
N ILE A 290 15.80 -4.15 -13.95
CA ILE A 290 16.14 -4.66 -15.29
C ILE A 290 14.97 -5.46 -15.86
N SER A 291 14.49 -6.45 -15.12
CA SER A 291 13.39 -7.31 -15.62
C SER A 291 12.11 -6.52 -15.78
N GLY A 292 11.77 -5.60 -14.87
CA GLY A 292 10.61 -4.75 -14.98
C GLY A 292 10.68 -3.77 -16.15
N THR A 293 11.82 -3.15 -16.42
CA THR A 293 11.96 -2.28 -17.59
C THR A 293 11.87 -3.06 -18.91
N VAL A 294 12.56 -4.20 -19.01
CA VAL A 294 12.65 -4.95 -20.27
C VAL A 294 11.42 -5.80 -20.54
N LEU A 295 10.88 -6.46 -19.52
CA LEU A 295 9.84 -7.48 -19.68
C LEU A 295 8.43 -6.94 -19.55
N THR A 296 8.18 -5.76 -18.94
CA THR A 296 6.81 -5.26 -18.77
C THR A 296 6.06 -5.17 -20.11
N VAL A 297 6.66 -4.55 -21.13
CA VAL A 297 6.00 -4.39 -22.43
C VAL A 297 5.78 -5.74 -23.13
N PRO A 298 6.80 -6.60 -23.32
CA PRO A 298 6.59 -7.94 -23.88
C PRO A 298 5.55 -8.77 -23.13
N LEU A 299 5.55 -8.70 -21.80
CA LEU A 299 4.66 -9.48 -20.95
C LEU A 299 3.20 -9.10 -21.18
N PHE A 300 2.87 -7.80 -21.22
CA PHE A 300 1.51 -7.35 -21.53
C PHE A 300 1.10 -7.64 -22.99
N MET A 301 2.03 -7.55 -23.95
CA MET A 301 1.77 -7.90 -25.36
C MET A 301 1.51 -9.41 -25.54
N LEU A 302 2.26 -10.25 -24.82
CA LEU A 302 2.05 -11.70 -24.80
C LEU A 302 0.72 -12.06 -24.14
N MET A 303 0.37 -11.40 -23.03
CA MET A 303 -0.93 -11.58 -22.39
C MET A 303 -2.08 -11.21 -23.33
N HIS A 304 -1.96 -10.11 -24.07
CA HIS A 304 -2.97 -9.69 -25.05
C HIS A 304 -3.24 -10.77 -26.12
N SER A 305 -2.20 -11.51 -26.52
CA SER A 305 -2.30 -12.56 -27.53
C SER A 305 -2.73 -13.92 -26.95
N SER A 306 -2.72 -14.08 -25.62
CA SER A 306 -2.88 -15.37 -24.94
C SER A 306 -4.33 -15.57 -24.48
N HIS A 307 -5.04 -16.53 -25.10
CA HIS A 307 -6.42 -16.89 -24.73
C HIS A 307 -6.48 -18.11 -23.79
N SER A 308 -5.33 -18.68 -23.42
CA SER A 308 -5.24 -19.81 -22.50
C SER A 308 -5.17 -19.33 -21.05
N VAL A 309 -6.03 -19.90 -20.19
CA VAL A 309 -6.07 -19.63 -18.74
C VAL A 309 -4.73 -19.96 -18.07
N ALA A 310 -4.08 -21.05 -18.47
CA ALA A 310 -2.79 -21.44 -17.91
C ALA A 310 -1.69 -20.43 -18.29
N ALA A 311 -1.67 -19.97 -19.56
CA ALA A 311 -0.73 -18.96 -20.01
C ALA A 311 -0.96 -17.63 -19.29
N ALA A 312 -2.22 -17.22 -19.14
CA ALA A 312 -2.60 -16.04 -18.35
C ALA A 312 -2.05 -16.11 -16.92
N PHE A 313 -2.31 -17.21 -16.21
CA PHE A 313 -1.82 -17.41 -14.85
C PHE A 313 -0.28 -17.32 -14.75
N LEU A 314 0.44 -17.99 -15.65
CA LEU A 314 1.91 -17.96 -15.65
C LEU A 314 2.48 -16.57 -15.94
N LEU A 315 1.88 -15.84 -16.88
CA LEU A 315 2.27 -14.47 -17.21
C LEU A 315 1.98 -13.50 -16.04
N MET A 316 0.84 -13.68 -15.35
CA MET A 316 0.51 -12.90 -14.15
C MET A 316 1.52 -13.18 -13.03
N MET A 317 1.84 -14.46 -12.81
CA MET A 317 2.86 -14.86 -11.84
C MET A 317 4.23 -14.27 -12.19
N LEU A 318 4.63 -14.27 -13.46
CA LEU A 318 5.89 -13.66 -13.87
C LEU A 318 5.96 -12.18 -13.52
N GLY A 319 4.88 -11.43 -13.75
CA GLY A 319 4.77 -10.01 -13.36
C GLY A 319 4.91 -9.81 -11.85
N LEU A 320 4.24 -10.65 -11.05
CA LEU A 320 4.34 -10.63 -9.59
C LEU A 320 5.73 -11.01 -9.08
N ILE A 321 6.40 -11.98 -9.72
CA ILE A 321 7.79 -12.36 -9.41
C ILE A 321 8.74 -11.18 -9.63
N ILE A 322 8.59 -10.47 -10.75
CA ILE A 322 9.38 -9.26 -11.05
C ILE A 322 9.19 -8.24 -9.92
N VAL A 323 7.94 -7.94 -9.56
CA VAL A 323 7.58 -6.97 -8.52
C VAL A 323 8.14 -7.35 -7.14
N THR A 324 8.24 -8.66 -6.83
CA THR A 324 8.81 -9.15 -5.56
C THR A 324 10.22 -8.62 -5.31
N GLY A 325 11.04 -8.40 -6.35
CA GLY A 325 12.39 -7.83 -6.20
C GLY A 325 12.40 -6.44 -5.55
N TYR A 326 11.31 -5.68 -5.69
CA TYR A 326 11.13 -4.40 -4.99
C TYR A 326 10.35 -4.58 -3.69
N THR A 327 9.18 -5.24 -3.72
CA THR A 327 8.24 -5.24 -2.59
C THR A 327 8.80 -5.94 -1.35
N SER A 328 9.65 -6.96 -1.52
CA SER A 328 10.21 -7.71 -0.40
C SER A 328 11.20 -6.91 0.47
N ILE A 329 11.86 -5.89 -0.08
CA ILE A 329 13.00 -5.21 0.57
C ILE A 329 12.88 -3.68 0.63
N ASN A 330 11.91 -3.11 -0.08
CA ASN A 330 11.80 -1.67 -0.21
C ASN A 330 11.60 -0.95 1.15
N ALA A 331 10.92 -1.58 2.11
CA ALA A 331 10.72 -1.00 3.44
C ALA A 331 12.06 -0.80 4.20
N ILE A 332 12.95 -1.81 4.17
CA ILE A 332 14.25 -1.72 4.85
C ILE A 332 15.18 -0.74 4.14
N VAL A 333 15.27 -0.80 2.80
CA VAL A 333 16.16 0.08 2.02
C VAL A 333 15.85 1.55 2.31
N LYS A 334 14.57 1.92 2.43
CA LYS A 334 14.17 3.30 2.75
C LYS A 334 14.53 3.68 4.19
N ALA A 335 14.32 2.79 5.14
CA ALA A 335 14.60 3.04 6.55
C ALA A 335 16.10 3.24 6.84
N GLU A 336 16.96 2.53 6.11
CA GLU A 336 18.42 2.63 6.26
C GLU A 336 19.02 3.96 5.76
N LEU A 337 18.28 4.73 4.95
CA LEU A 337 18.74 6.02 4.40
C LEU A 337 18.70 7.19 5.38
N PHE A 338 18.00 7.03 6.51
CA PHE A 338 17.76 8.12 7.45
C PHE A 338 18.20 7.76 8.88
N PRO A 339 18.73 8.74 9.62
CA PRO A 339 19.04 8.56 11.03
C PRO A 339 17.76 8.47 11.87
N THR A 340 17.85 7.86 13.05
CA THR A 340 16.68 7.50 13.89
C THR A 340 15.77 8.69 14.22
N GLU A 341 16.26 9.92 14.28
CA GLU A 341 15.50 11.12 14.69
C GLU A 341 14.52 11.66 13.64
N ILE A 342 14.70 11.26 12.37
CA ILE A 342 13.83 11.68 11.26
C ILE A 342 13.41 10.51 10.38
N ARG A 343 13.65 9.26 10.82
CA ARG A 343 13.49 8.07 9.99
C ARG A 343 12.03 7.85 9.60
N ALA A 344 11.10 7.94 10.55
CA ALA A 344 9.69 7.69 10.24
C ALA A 344 9.13 8.75 9.28
N LEU A 345 9.46 10.03 9.52
CA LEU A 345 9.06 11.12 8.61
C LEU A 345 9.76 11.02 7.25
N GLY A 346 11.06 10.70 7.23
CA GLY A 346 11.88 10.64 6.02
C GLY A 346 11.53 9.48 5.10
N VAL A 347 11.11 8.35 5.66
CA VAL A 347 10.52 7.24 4.90
C VAL A 347 9.09 7.58 4.49
N GLY A 348 8.27 8.02 5.43
CA GLY A 348 6.83 8.20 5.25
C GLY A 348 6.48 9.27 4.23
N LEU A 349 6.98 10.51 4.39
CA LEU A 349 6.52 11.65 3.59
C LEU A 349 6.82 11.50 2.09
N PRO A 350 8.06 11.19 1.66
CA PRO A 350 8.36 11.04 0.24
C PRO A 350 7.66 9.82 -0.37
N TYR A 351 7.49 8.73 0.42
CA TYR A 351 6.70 7.58 0.01
C TYR A 351 5.23 7.94 -0.20
N GLY A 352 4.58 8.53 0.80
CA GLY A 352 3.17 8.92 0.77
C GLY A 352 2.86 9.86 -0.39
N LEU A 353 3.74 10.84 -0.64
CA LEU A 353 3.66 11.74 -1.79
C LEU A 353 3.73 10.99 -3.12
N THR A 354 4.73 10.13 -3.29
CA THR A 354 4.93 9.40 -4.54
C THR A 354 3.78 8.42 -4.80
N VAL A 355 3.30 7.72 -3.77
CA VAL A 355 2.17 6.79 -3.89
C VAL A 355 0.86 7.53 -4.19
N ALA A 356 0.63 8.70 -3.60
CA ALA A 356 -0.55 9.50 -3.91
C ALA A 356 -0.57 9.95 -5.38
N ILE A 357 0.58 10.42 -5.90
CA ILE A 357 0.68 10.95 -7.26
C ILE A 357 0.69 9.85 -8.31
N PHE A 358 1.46 8.79 -8.12
CA PHE A 358 1.71 7.77 -9.15
C PHE A 358 1.00 6.45 -8.89
N GLY A 359 0.91 6.04 -7.63
CA GLY A 359 0.23 4.79 -7.27
C GLY A 359 -1.29 4.89 -7.40
N GLY A 360 -1.88 5.92 -6.79
CA GLY A 360 -3.32 6.16 -6.83
C GLY A 360 -3.86 6.50 -8.23
N THR A 361 -3.02 7.01 -9.13
CA THR A 361 -3.43 7.38 -10.50
C THR A 361 -3.10 6.31 -11.55
N ALA A 362 -2.29 5.29 -11.23
CA ALA A 362 -1.84 4.29 -12.20
C ALA A 362 -3.01 3.63 -12.95
N GLU A 363 -4.05 3.24 -12.23
CA GLU A 363 -5.23 2.61 -12.82
C GLU A 363 -6.05 3.57 -13.70
N PHE A 364 -6.22 4.83 -13.25
CA PHE A 364 -6.89 5.86 -14.04
C PHE A 364 -6.16 6.11 -15.36
N VAL A 365 -4.83 6.25 -15.30
CA VAL A 365 -3.97 6.45 -16.48
C VAL A 365 -4.10 5.25 -17.43
N ALA A 366 -4.11 4.03 -16.91
CA ALA A 366 -4.28 2.82 -17.73
C ALA A 366 -5.60 2.80 -18.50
N LEU A 367 -6.71 3.08 -17.80
CA LEU A 367 -8.04 3.12 -18.40
C LEU A 367 -8.19 4.29 -19.40
N TRP A 368 -7.55 5.43 -19.14
CA TRP A 368 -7.55 6.56 -20.05
C TRP A 368 -6.80 6.23 -21.35
N PHE A 369 -5.60 5.64 -21.28
CA PHE A 369 -4.89 5.14 -22.47
C PHE A 369 -5.72 4.13 -23.26
N LYS A 370 -6.42 3.23 -22.56
CA LYS A 370 -7.36 2.30 -23.19
C LYS A 370 -8.51 3.01 -23.89
N SER A 371 -9.13 4.03 -23.28
CA SER A 371 -10.23 4.79 -23.91
C SER A 371 -9.81 5.54 -25.18
N LEU A 372 -8.52 5.87 -25.30
CA LEU A 372 -7.93 6.50 -26.48
C LEU A 372 -7.51 5.48 -27.55
N GLY A 373 -7.68 4.17 -27.30
CA GLY A 373 -7.25 3.11 -28.21
C GLY A 373 -5.73 2.88 -28.26
N ILE A 374 -4.98 3.45 -27.31
CA ILE A 374 -3.50 3.44 -27.24
C ILE A 374 -3.01 2.78 -25.95
N GLU A 375 -3.61 1.64 -25.57
CA GLU A 375 -3.32 0.90 -24.33
C GLU A 375 -1.84 0.50 -24.21
N THR A 376 -1.15 0.26 -25.32
CA THR A 376 0.28 -0.08 -25.35
C THR A 376 1.17 1.00 -24.73
N LEU A 377 0.80 2.28 -24.83
CA LEU A 377 1.55 3.38 -24.21
C LEU A 377 1.54 3.31 -22.68
N PHE A 378 0.51 2.72 -22.08
CA PHE A 378 0.51 2.48 -20.63
C PHE A 378 1.61 1.50 -20.24
N PHE A 379 1.88 0.47 -21.04
CA PHE A 379 2.95 -0.50 -20.74
C PHE A 379 4.32 0.16 -20.79
N PHE A 380 4.55 1.05 -21.76
CA PHE A 380 5.77 1.86 -21.84
C PHE A 380 5.87 2.86 -20.69
N TYR A 381 4.75 3.46 -20.26
CA TYR A 381 4.71 4.32 -19.07
C TYR A 381 5.19 3.57 -17.82
N VAL A 382 4.65 2.37 -17.57
CA VAL A 382 5.07 1.52 -16.44
C VAL A 382 6.56 1.17 -16.55
N ALA A 383 7.02 0.72 -17.72
CA ALA A 383 8.43 0.39 -17.96
C ALA A 383 9.36 1.60 -17.76
N GLY A 384 8.92 2.79 -18.17
CA GLY A 384 9.63 4.07 -17.99
C GLY A 384 9.74 4.46 -16.51
N CYS A 385 8.66 4.32 -15.73
CA CYS A 385 8.72 4.54 -14.29
C CYS A 385 9.70 3.58 -13.59
N ILE A 386 9.69 2.30 -13.97
CA ILE A 386 10.65 1.30 -13.45
C ILE A 386 12.08 1.65 -13.87
N PHE A 387 12.28 2.14 -15.09
CA PHE A 387 13.60 2.54 -15.59
C PHE A 387 14.17 3.72 -14.79
N ILE A 388 13.34 4.72 -14.46
CA ILE A 388 13.75 5.82 -13.58
C ILE A 388 14.20 5.27 -12.22
N SER A 389 13.48 4.31 -11.65
CA SER A 389 13.89 3.64 -10.41
C SER A 389 15.21 2.87 -10.58
N LEU A 390 15.42 2.18 -11.70
CA LEU A 390 16.68 1.47 -12.01
C LEU A 390 17.89 2.43 -12.02
N ILE A 391 17.74 3.63 -12.57
CA ILE A 391 18.81 4.66 -12.55
C ILE A 391 19.16 5.03 -11.10
N VAL A 392 18.16 5.13 -10.23
CA VAL A 392 18.39 5.41 -8.80
C VAL A 392 19.12 4.25 -8.13
N TYR A 393 18.75 2.99 -8.42
CA TYR A 393 19.42 1.81 -7.86
C TYR A 393 20.89 1.73 -8.25
N TRP A 394 21.20 2.10 -9.50
CA TRP A 394 22.57 2.11 -10.00
C TRP A 394 23.46 3.09 -9.23
N ARG A 395 22.93 4.28 -8.91
CA ARG A 395 23.62 5.33 -8.14
C ARG A 395 23.66 5.08 -6.63
N MET A 396 22.81 4.18 -6.12
CA MET A 396 22.76 3.84 -4.71
C MET A 396 23.94 2.96 -4.31
N GLN A 397 24.59 3.26 -3.18
CA GLN A 397 25.53 2.33 -2.55
C GLN A 397 24.76 1.19 -1.87
N GLU A 398 25.42 0.04 -1.65
CA GLU A 398 24.77 -1.09 -0.98
C GLU A 398 24.36 -0.68 0.45
N SER A 399 23.06 -0.55 0.69
CA SER A 399 22.53 -0.03 1.96
C SER A 399 22.90 -0.92 3.15
N SER A 400 23.12 -2.22 2.91
CA SER A 400 23.54 -3.18 3.95
C SER A 400 25.00 -3.09 4.38
N LYS A 401 25.78 -2.16 3.84
CA LYS A 401 27.19 -1.96 4.24
C LYS A 401 27.45 -0.57 4.81
N THR A 402 26.50 0.37 4.63
CA THR A 402 26.61 1.77 5.02
C THR A 402 25.34 2.24 5.75
N SER A 403 24.67 1.33 6.46
CA SER A 403 23.39 1.59 7.10
C SER A 403 23.55 2.50 8.31
N TYR A 404 22.78 3.59 8.39
CA TYR A 404 22.69 4.40 9.62
C TYR A 404 22.27 3.54 10.81
N ILE A 405 21.43 2.53 10.59
CA ILE A 405 20.97 1.62 11.65
C ILE A 405 22.13 0.75 12.17
N GLU A 406 23.11 0.40 11.32
CA GLU A 406 24.31 -0.34 11.76
C GLU A 406 25.27 0.57 12.53
N ALA A 407 25.54 1.77 12.01
CA ALA A 407 26.39 2.75 12.67
C ALA A 407 25.87 3.18 14.05
N GLU A 408 24.55 3.22 14.24
CA GLU A 408 23.89 3.54 15.51
C GLU A 408 23.84 2.37 16.50
N MET A 409 24.07 1.12 16.08
CA MET A 409 24.18 -0.04 16.98
C MET A 409 25.62 -0.30 17.44
N GLU A 410 26.61 0.28 16.76
CA GLU A 410 28.04 0.16 17.09
C GLU A 410 28.52 1.26 18.03
N ASN A 411 27.75 2.35 18.16
CA ASN A 411 27.95 3.43 19.14
C ASN A 411 26.96 3.31 20.30
#